data_AF-A0AAD6PA45-F1
#
_entry.id   AF-A0AAD6PA45-F1
#
_cell.length_a   1.000
_cell.length_b   1.000
_cell.length_c   1.000
_cell.angle_alpha   90.00
_cell.angle_beta   90.00
_cell.angle_gamma   90.00
#
_symmetry.space_group_name_H-M   'P 1'
#
loop_
_entity.id
_entity.type
_entity.pdbx_description
1 polymer ?
#
loop_
_entity_poly.entity_id
_entity_poly.type
_entity_poly.pdbx_seq_one_letter_code
_entity_poly.pdbx_strand_id
1 'polypeptide(L)'
;MGDQEQNTPPSVEASSMEKTSSNDEPGIKYGGVKAMPFVIGNETFEKLGTMGSFANLAVYLTTVFNMKGVAATTLLNVFNGTTNLAPLLGAYLSDTYFGRYKTLGFASVSSFL
;
A
#
# COMPACT_ATOMS: atom_id res chain seq x y z
N MET A 1 32.26 12.68 -52.03
CA MET A 1 30.80 12.75 -52.23
C MET A 1 30.47 11.86 -53.41
N GLY A 2 29.94 10.68 -53.17
CA GLY A 2 29.66 9.69 -54.21
C GLY A 2 29.47 8.31 -53.61
N ASP A 3 28.51 8.18 -52.71
CA ASP A 3 27.99 6.89 -52.26
C ASP A 3 26.80 6.49 -53.15
N GLN A 4 26.67 5.18 -53.36
CA GLN A 4 25.55 4.39 -53.91
C GLN A 4 25.47 4.10 -55.42
N GLU A 5 25.76 2.83 -55.74
CA GLU A 5 25.04 2.01 -56.72
C GLU A 5 24.93 0.59 -56.10
N GLN A 6 23.78 0.13 -55.59
CA GLN A 6 22.59 -0.44 -56.26
C GLN A 6 22.63 -1.99 -56.36
N ASN A 7 21.98 -2.63 -55.38
CA ASN A 7 21.00 -3.75 -55.46
C ASN A 7 21.22 -5.04 -56.31
N THR A 8 21.18 -6.19 -55.57
CA THR A 8 20.49 -7.50 -55.83
C THR A 8 21.03 -8.52 -56.86
N PRO A 9 20.69 -9.84 -56.77
CA PRO A 9 20.82 -10.85 -55.70
C PRO A 9 21.62 -12.10 -56.18
N PRO A 10 21.79 -13.16 -55.37
CA PRO A 10 21.27 -14.44 -55.84
C PRO A 10 20.47 -15.18 -54.77
N SER A 11 19.20 -15.38 -55.08
CA SER A 11 18.32 -16.39 -54.50
C SER A 11 18.81 -17.78 -54.86
N VAL A 12 19.20 -18.58 -53.87
CA VAL A 12 18.73 -19.96 -53.61
C VAL A 12 19.57 -20.54 -52.48
N GLU A 13 18.99 -20.74 -51.30
CA GLU A 13 18.94 -22.05 -50.65
C GLU A 13 18.03 -21.94 -49.42
N ALA A 14 16.82 -22.48 -49.57
CA ALA A 14 16.01 -22.84 -48.42
C ALA A 14 16.70 -24.03 -47.74
N SER A 15 17.14 -23.86 -46.50
CA SER A 15 17.30 -24.98 -45.60
C SER A 15 16.88 -24.56 -44.20
N SER A 16 15.68 -25.00 -43.86
CA SER A 16 15.17 -25.16 -42.51
C SER A 16 16.25 -25.63 -41.53
N MET A 17 16.48 -24.86 -40.47
CA MET A 17 16.83 -25.47 -39.19
C MET A 17 16.31 -24.57 -38.06
N GLU A 18 15.35 -25.15 -37.36
CA GLU A 18 14.89 -24.81 -36.03
C GLU A 18 16.01 -24.22 -35.14
N LYS A 19 15.75 -23.08 -34.50
CA LYS A 19 16.38 -22.78 -33.22
C LYS A 19 15.35 -22.20 -32.27
N THR A 20 14.68 -23.13 -31.59
CA THR A 20 14.04 -22.95 -30.30
C THR A 20 14.74 -21.84 -29.50
N SER A 21 14.03 -20.73 -29.32
CA SER A 21 14.36 -19.70 -28.33
C SER A 21 13.43 -19.91 -27.15
N SER A 22 13.80 -20.85 -26.30
CA SER A 22 13.23 -20.98 -24.95
C SER A 22 13.69 -19.77 -24.13
N ASN A 23 12.86 -18.73 -24.10
CA ASN A 23 12.89 -17.72 -23.05
C ASN A 23 11.64 -17.92 -22.19
N ASP A 24 11.66 -18.95 -21.35
CA ASP A 24 10.67 -19.13 -20.29
C ASP A 24 11.03 -18.18 -19.12
N GLU A 25 10.79 -16.89 -19.31
CA GLU A 25 10.66 -15.99 -18.16
C GLU A 25 9.35 -16.34 -17.42
N PRO A 26 9.37 -16.53 -16.09
CA PRO A 26 8.15 -16.72 -15.33
C PRO A 26 7.33 -15.43 -15.38
N GLY A 27 6.39 -15.36 -16.32
CA GLY A 27 5.44 -14.26 -16.40
C GLY A 27 4.73 -14.09 -15.07
N ILE A 28 5.02 -12.98 -14.36
CA ILE A 28 4.37 -12.66 -13.09
C ILE A 28 2.87 -12.60 -13.34
N LYS A 29 2.15 -13.61 -12.84
CA LYS A 29 0.68 -13.61 -12.83
C LYS A 29 0.22 -12.56 -11.82
N TYR A 30 -0.04 -11.35 -12.32
CA TYR A 30 -0.66 -10.29 -11.53
C TYR A 30 -2.10 -10.70 -11.16
N GLY A 31 -2.27 -11.38 -10.03
CA GLY A 31 -3.57 -11.59 -9.38
C GLY A 31 -4.21 -10.28 -8.87
N GLY A 32 -3.52 -9.15 -9.08
CA GLY A 32 -3.90 -7.82 -8.63
C GLY A 32 -5.28 -7.38 -9.13
N VAL A 33 -5.76 -7.82 -10.29
CA VAL A 33 -7.09 -7.44 -10.80
C VAL A 33 -8.23 -7.90 -9.89
N LYS A 34 -8.08 -9.02 -9.17
CA LYS A 34 -9.07 -9.51 -8.20
C LYS A 34 -8.88 -8.89 -6.81
N ALA A 35 -7.64 -8.54 -6.45
CA ALA A 35 -7.32 -7.92 -5.16
C ALA A 35 -7.58 -6.39 -5.14
N MET A 36 -7.51 -5.73 -6.29
CA MET A 36 -7.70 -4.29 -6.46
C MET A 36 -9.00 -3.77 -5.81
N PRO A 37 -10.20 -4.36 -6.04
CA PRO A 37 -11.42 -3.86 -5.42
C PRO A 37 -11.42 -4.00 -3.89
N PHE A 38 -10.77 -5.04 -3.33
CA PHE A 38 -10.66 -5.20 -1.89
C PHE A 38 -9.74 -4.15 -1.26
N VAL A 39 -8.62 -3.84 -1.91
CA VAL A 39 -7.68 -2.79 -1.45
C VAL A 39 -8.34 -1.42 -1.53
N ILE A 40 -9.00 -1.11 -2.65
CA ILE A 40 -9.73 0.16 -2.83
C ILE A 40 -10.86 0.29 -1.80
N GLY A 41 -11.61 -0.80 -1.55
CA GLY A 41 -12.66 -0.82 -0.55
C GLY A 41 -12.14 -0.52 0.86
N ASN A 42 -11.04 -1.16 1.25
CA ASN A 42 -10.39 -0.93 2.55
C ASN A 42 -9.90 0.52 2.68
N GLU A 43 -9.17 1.01 1.67
CA GLU A 43 -8.65 2.38 1.62
C GLU A 43 -9.79 3.41 1.70
N THR A 44 -10.87 3.18 0.98
CA THR A 44 -12.04 4.07 0.97
C THR A 44 -12.71 4.07 2.34
N PHE A 45 -12.86 2.91 2.98
CA PHE A 45 -13.47 2.80 4.30
C PHE A 45 -12.63 3.49 5.37
N GLU A 46 -11.30 3.31 5.34
CA GLU A 46 -10.38 4.00 6.24
C GLU A 46 -10.48 5.53 6.10
N LYS A 47 -10.50 6.04 4.86
CA LYS A 47 -10.69 7.46 4.59
C LYS A 47 -12.05 7.97 5.03
N LEU A 48 -13.13 7.24 4.76
CA LEU A 48 -14.49 7.62 5.18
C LEU A 48 -14.61 7.69 6.70
N GLY A 49 -14.10 6.69 7.41
CA GLY A 49 -14.10 6.66 8.87
C GLY A 49 -13.32 7.83 9.44
N THR A 50 -12.11 8.08 8.92
CA THR A 50 -11.26 9.19 9.36
C THR A 50 -11.91 10.55 9.12
N MET A 51 -12.42 10.79 7.92
CA MET A 51 -13.08 12.06 7.57
C MET A 51 -14.39 12.26 8.35
N GLY A 52 -15.17 11.20 8.55
CA GLY A 52 -16.42 11.24 9.31
C GLY A 52 -16.19 11.53 10.79
N SER A 53 -15.24 10.84 11.42
CA SER A 53 -14.84 11.10 12.80
C SER A 53 -14.26 12.50 12.96
N PHE A 54 -13.44 12.97 12.01
CA PHE A 54 -12.86 14.31 12.03
C PHE A 54 -13.93 15.41 11.94
N ALA A 55 -14.90 15.26 11.02
CA ALA A 55 -16.00 16.19 10.87
C ALA A 55 -16.93 16.21 12.10
N ASN A 56 -17.25 15.03 12.65
CA ASN A 56 -18.07 14.92 13.86
C ASN A 56 -17.39 15.64 15.04
N LEU A 57 -16.10 15.38 15.24
CA LEU A 57 -15.31 16.02 16.30
C LEU A 57 -15.27 17.55 16.13
N ALA A 58 -15.06 18.04 14.91
CA ALA A 58 -15.05 19.48 14.61
C ALA A 58 -16.39 20.16 14.95
N VAL A 59 -17.51 19.54 14.59
CA VAL A 59 -18.85 20.04 14.93
C VAL A 59 -19.09 19.97 16.44
N TYR A 60 -18.69 18.90 17.11
CA TYR A 60 -18.86 18.75 18.56
C TYR A 60 -18.13 19.84 19.36
N LEU A 61 -16.88 20.14 18.99
CA LEU A 61 -16.06 21.18 19.61
C LEU A 61 -16.66 22.59 19.46
N THR A 62 -17.29 22.86 18.32
CA THR A 62 -17.86 24.18 18.01
C THR A 62 -19.27 24.36 18.58
N THR A 63 -20.11 23.33 18.56
CA THR A 63 -21.53 23.43 18.94
C THR A 63 -21.80 23.08 20.41
N VAL A 64 -21.21 22.01 20.92
CA VAL A 64 -21.47 21.51 22.29
C VAL A 64 -20.49 22.16 23.26
N PHE A 65 -19.21 22.21 22.88
CA PHE A 65 -18.17 22.75 23.74
C PHE A 65 -18.05 24.29 23.70
N ASN A 66 -18.83 24.96 22.83
CA ASN A 66 -18.89 26.42 22.66
C ASN A 66 -17.51 27.10 22.64
N MET A 67 -16.50 26.41 22.09
CA MET A 67 -15.13 26.93 22.08
C MET A 67 -14.99 28.05 21.05
N LYS A 68 -14.23 29.10 21.39
CA LYS A 68 -13.74 30.08 20.42
C LYS A 68 -13.08 29.32 19.26
N GLY A 69 -13.40 29.65 18.01
CA GLY A 69 -12.93 28.90 16.83
C GLY A 69 -11.42 28.61 16.83
N VAL A 70 -10.61 29.53 17.37
CA VAL A 70 -9.16 29.36 17.57
C VAL A 70 -8.79 28.14 18.44
N ALA A 71 -9.51 27.92 19.54
CA ALA A 71 -9.29 26.79 20.44
C ALA A 71 -9.76 25.47 19.80
N ALA A 72 -10.89 25.47 19.09
CA ALA A 72 -11.38 24.29 18.36
C ALA A 72 -10.38 23.85 17.26
N THR A 73 -9.84 24.79 16.48
CA THR A 73 -8.81 24.50 15.47
C THR A 73 -7.52 23.99 16.11
N THR A 74 -7.14 24.49 17.28
CA THR A 74 -5.95 24.00 18.00
C THR A 74 -6.12 22.52 18.39
N LEU A 75 -7.29 22.13 18.90
CA LEU A 75 -7.61 20.74 19.22
C LEU A 75 -7.64 19.85 17.96
N LEU A 76 -8.23 20.34 16.87
CA LEU A 76 -8.23 19.62 15.60
C LEU A 76 -6.81 19.42 15.04
N ASN A 77 -5.92 20.42 15.19
CA ASN A 77 -4.51 20.28 14.80
C ASN A 77 -3.77 19.26 15.66
N VAL A 78 -4.00 19.25 16.98
CA VAL A 78 -3.43 18.23 17.88
C VAL A 78 -3.96 16.84 17.53
N PHE A 79 -5.27 16.72 17.25
CA PHE A 79 -5.87 15.47 16.81
C PHE A 79 -5.24 14.98 15.51
N ASN A 80 -5.11 15.85 14.50
CA ASN A 80 -4.47 15.54 13.22
C ASN A 80 -2.99 15.13 13.40
N GLY A 81 -2.25 15.83 14.26
CA GLY A 81 -0.88 15.44 14.62
C GLY A 81 -0.82 14.06 15.28
N THR A 82 -1.80 13.74 16.13
CA THR A 82 -1.91 12.44 16.79
C THR A 82 -2.23 11.32 15.79
N THR A 83 -3.14 11.53 14.83
CA THR A 83 -3.42 10.54 13.78
C THR A 83 -2.22 10.28 12.87
N ASN A 84 -1.36 11.27 12.64
CA ASN A 84 -0.10 11.07 11.91
C ASN A 84 0.98 10.35 12.74
N LEU A 85 0.99 10.54 14.07
CA LEU A 85 1.92 9.87 14.98
C LEU A 85 1.48 8.44 15.33
N ALA A 86 0.17 8.16 15.33
CA ALA A 86 -0.39 6.86 15.69
C ALA A 86 0.17 5.68 14.86
N PRO A 87 0.40 5.78 13.53
CA PRO A 87 1.08 4.74 12.76
C PRO A 87 2.52 4.51 13.19
N LEU A 88 3.27 5.56 13.57
CA LEU A 88 4.65 5.43 14.05
C LEU A 88 4.70 4.71 15.39
N LEU A 89 3.81 5.10 16.31
CA LEU A 89 3.66 4.41 17.59
C LEU A 89 3.18 2.97 17.41
N GLY A 90 2.24 2.74 16.49
CA GLY A 90 1.73 1.42 16.13
C GLY A 90 2.79 0.52 15.51
N ALA A 91 3.64 1.07 14.64
CA ALA A 91 4.79 0.37 14.07
C ALA A 91 5.81 0.03 15.16
N TYR A 92 6.16 0.98 16.02
CA TYR A 92 7.07 0.74 17.15
C TYR A 92 6.54 -0.34 18.11
N LEU A 93 5.25 -0.26 18.45
CA LEU A 93 4.58 -1.31 19.24
C LEU A 93 4.63 -2.64 18.50
N SER A 94 4.27 -2.68 17.23
CA SER A 94 4.29 -3.89 16.41
C SER A 94 5.69 -4.52 16.38
N ASP A 95 6.74 -3.73 16.12
CA ASP A 95 8.13 -4.19 16.04
C ASP A 95 8.63 -4.72 17.39
N THR A 96 8.19 -4.13 18.50
CA THR A 96 8.55 -4.58 19.85
C THR A 96 7.72 -5.81 20.29
N TYR A 97 6.45 -5.91 19.87
CA TYR A 97 5.53 -6.97 20.30
C TYR A 97 5.64 -8.24 19.44
N PHE A 98 5.84 -8.12 18.12
CA PHE A 98 5.84 -9.28 17.22
C PHE A 98 7.12 -10.14 17.27
N GLY A 99 8.16 -9.72 18.00
CA GLY A 99 9.41 -10.48 18.16
C GLY A 99 9.49 -11.43 19.36
N ARG A 100 8.65 -11.28 20.41
CA ARG A 100 8.71 -12.10 21.65
C ARG A 100 7.41 -12.18 22.45
N TYR A 101 6.52 -11.18 22.39
CA TYR A 101 5.31 -11.13 23.23
C TYR A 101 4.29 -12.21 22.88
N LYS A 102 4.19 -12.62 21.60
CA LYS A 102 3.31 -13.73 21.22
C LYS A 102 3.80 -15.06 21.78
N THR A 103 5.11 -15.31 21.72
CA THR A 103 5.71 -16.54 22.26
C THR A 103 5.57 -16.59 23.78
N LEU A 104 5.81 -15.48 24.48
CA LEU A 104 5.64 -15.40 25.93
C LEU A 104 4.16 -15.50 26.35
N GLY A 105 3.25 -14.89 25.59
CA GLY A 105 1.82 -14.95 25.85
C GLY A 105 1.26 -16.37 25.68
N PHE A 106 1.59 -17.05 24.58
CA PHE A 106 1.22 -18.44 24.38
C PHE A 106 1.92 -19.37 25.38
N ALA A 107 3.20 -19.15 25.69
CA ALA A 107 3.91 -19.95 26.68
C ALA A 107 3.31 -19.79 28.09
N SER A 108 2.94 -18.57 28.48
CA SER A 108 2.31 -18.31 29.78
C SER A 108 0.91 -18.91 29.87
N VAL A 109 0.10 -18.80 28.82
CA VAL A 109 -1.24 -19.42 28.77
C VAL A 109 -1.13 -20.95 28.77
N SER A 110 -0.16 -21.51 28.03
CA SER A 110 0.09 -22.95 27.97
C SER A 110 0.68 -23.53 29.25
N SER A 111 1.37 -22.73 30.08
CA SER A 111 1.92 -23.20 31.36
C SER A 111 0.92 -23.14 32.51
N PHE A 112 -0.23 -22.47 32.33
CA PHE A 112 -1.28 -22.33 33.34
C PHE A 112 -2.47 -23.27 33.09
N LEU A 113 -2.56 -23.86 31.89
CA LEU A 113 -3.47 -24.95 31.55
C LEU A 113 -2.88 -26.30 31.96
#